data_AF-A0AAU9SI94-F1
#
_entry.id   AF-A0AAU9SI94-F1
#
_cell.length_a   1.000
_cell.length_b   1.000
_cell.length_c   1.000
_cell.angle_alpha   90.00
_cell.angle_beta   90.00
_cell.angle_gamma   90.00
#
_symmetry.space_group_name_H-M   'P 1'
#
loop_
_entity.id
_entity.type
_entity.pdbx_description
1 polymer ?
#
loop_
_entity_poly.entity_id
_entity_poly.type
_entity_poly.pdbx_seq_one_letter_code
_entity_poly.pdbx_strand_id
1 'polypeptide(L)'
;MNDLTLEEEAERKIGWLLKLFFAGTATYVGYQFFPYMGDTLIQQSVSLLHVKDPLFKRIGASRLSRFAIDDERRMKVVELGGAQELLHMLGAAKDDKTRKEALKALAALSKSGKSCF
;
A
#
# COMPACT_ATOMS: atom_id res chain seq x y z
N MET A 1 3.35 -24.11 -52.08
CA MET A 1 3.73 -22.72 -51.72
C MET A 1 2.64 -22.01 -50.91
N ASN A 2 1.38 -22.48 -50.93
CA ASN A 2 0.26 -21.78 -50.27
C ASN A 2 -0.01 -22.27 -48.82
N ASP A 3 0.33 -23.52 -48.48
CA ASP A 3 0.02 -24.09 -47.16
C ASP A 3 0.92 -23.53 -46.04
N LEU A 4 2.24 -23.41 -46.28
CA LEU A 4 3.18 -22.80 -45.34
C LEU A 4 2.81 -21.35 -44.96
N THR A 5 2.30 -20.58 -45.93
CA THR A 5 1.87 -19.19 -45.70
C THR A 5 0.56 -19.09 -44.91
N LEU A 6 -0.32 -20.09 -45.02
CA LEU A 6 -1.57 -20.15 -44.27
C LEU A 6 -1.32 -20.53 -42.80
N GLU A 7 -0.37 -21.44 -42.55
CA GLU A 7 0.03 -21.84 -41.20
C GLU A 7 0.71 -20.70 -40.43
N GLU A 8 1.66 -19.98 -41.04
CA GLU A 8 2.29 -18.80 -40.41
C GLU A 8 1.27 -17.70 -40.06
N GLU A 9 0.28 -17.49 -40.92
CA GLU A 9 -0.74 -16.48 -40.68
C GLU A 9 -1.72 -16.90 -39.57
N ALA A 10 -2.02 -18.19 -39.46
CA ALA A 10 -2.81 -18.75 -38.36
C ALA A 10 -2.07 -18.64 -37.03
N GLU A 11 -0.78 -18.99 -36.97
CA GLU A 11 0.05 -18.85 -35.76
C GLU A 11 0.16 -17.39 -35.30
N ARG A 12 0.33 -16.46 -36.25
CA ARG A 12 0.36 -15.02 -35.97
C ARG A 12 -0.96 -14.52 -35.37
N LYS A 13 -2.10 -14.96 -35.90
CA LYS A 13 -3.44 -14.61 -35.37
C LYS A 13 -3.66 -15.21 -34.00
N ILE A 14 -3.29 -16.48 -33.79
CA ILE A 14 -3.39 -17.16 -32.50
C ILE A 14 -2.52 -16.45 -31.45
N GLY A 15 -1.28 -16.11 -31.79
CA GLY A 15 -0.40 -15.34 -30.90
C GLY A 15 -0.95 -13.96 -30.55
N TRP A 16 -1.64 -13.31 -31.49
CA TRP A 16 -2.29 -12.02 -31.23
C TRP A 16 -3.54 -12.16 -30.34
N LEU A 17 -4.36 -13.19 -30.57
CA LEU A 17 -5.49 -13.55 -29.71
C LEU A 17 -5.05 -13.85 -28.27
N LEU A 18 -4.00 -14.66 -28.09
CA LEU A 18 -3.44 -14.97 -26.77
C LEU A 18 -2.98 -13.71 -26.04
N LYS A 19 -2.32 -12.78 -26.74
CA LYS A 19 -1.91 -11.50 -26.16
C LYS A 19 -3.11 -10.67 -25.68
N LEU A 20 -4.21 -10.65 -26.42
CA LEU A 20 -5.42 -9.95 -26.01
C LEU A 20 -6.07 -10.58 -24.77
N PHE A 21 -6.16 -11.91 -24.72
CA PHE A 21 -6.65 -12.61 -23.51
C PHE A 21 -5.77 -12.32 -22.31
N PHE A 22 -4.45 -12.37 -22.48
CA PHE A 22 -3.50 -12.10 -21.40
C PHE A 22 -3.56 -10.64 -20.95
N ALA A 23 -3.62 -9.69 -21.89
CA ALA A 23 -3.77 -8.27 -21.57
C ALA A 23 -5.08 -8.01 -20.81
N GLY A 24 -6.20 -8.54 -21.30
CA GLY A 24 -7.51 -8.38 -20.66
C GLY A 24 -7.54 -8.96 -19.24
N THR A 25 -7.07 -10.20 -19.08
CA THR A 25 -7.02 -10.86 -17.75
C THR A 25 -6.05 -10.18 -16.81
N ALA A 26 -4.85 -9.79 -17.26
CA ALA A 26 -3.89 -9.06 -16.45
C ALA A 26 -4.42 -7.68 -16.03
N THR A 27 -5.11 -6.95 -16.91
CA THR A 27 -5.76 -5.68 -16.56
C THR A 27 -6.88 -5.89 -15.54
N TYR A 28 -7.73 -6.91 -15.71
CA TYR A 28 -8.81 -7.21 -14.77
C TYR A 28 -8.28 -7.59 -13.38
N VAL A 29 -7.32 -8.52 -13.32
CA VAL A 29 -6.65 -8.92 -12.07
C VAL A 29 -5.93 -7.73 -11.45
N GLY A 30 -5.24 -6.91 -12.26
CA GLY A 30 -4.64 -5.67 -11.80
C GLY A 30 -5.66 -4.76 -11.11
N TYR A 31 -6.79 -4.48 -11.75
CA TYR A 31 -7.83 -3.63 -11.16
C TYR A 31 -8.41 -4.20 -9.86
N GLN A 32 -8.62 -5.52 -9.80
CA GLN A 32 -9.20 -6.18 -8.63
C GLN A 32 -8.22 -6.30 -7.44
N PHE A 33 -6.94 -6.58 -7.68
CA PHE A 33 -5.96 -6.86 -6.61
C PHE A 33 -5.11 -5.65 -6.21
N PHE A 34 -4.91 -4.67 -7.10
CA PHE A 34 -4.14 -3.47 -6.82
C PHE A 34 -4.59 -2.69 -5.57
N PRO A 35 -5.90 -2.50 -5.27
CA PRO A 35 -6.32 -1.81 -4.05
C PRO A 35 -5.90 -2.58 -2.78
N TYR A 36 -6.02 -3.92 -2.76
CA TYR A 36 -5.69 -4.75 -1.59
C TYR A 36 -4.19 -4.93 -1.33
N MET A 37 -3.34 -4.79 -2.36
CA MET A 37 -1.87 -4.84 -2.15
C MET A 37 -1.37 -3.69 -1.27
N GLY A 38 -2.03 -2.53 -1.31
CA GLY A 38 -1.68 -1.39 -0.45
C GLY A 38 -1.97 -1.65 1.03
N ASP A 39 -3.06 -2.35 1.34
CA ASP A 39 -3.51 -2.60 2.71
C ASP A 39 -2.53 -3.48 3.50
N THR A 40 -1.95 -4.48 2.82
CA THR A 40 -0.92 -5.33 3.42
C THR A 40 0.29 -4.50 3.85
N LEU A 41 0.65 -3.46 3.09
CA LEU A 41 1.76 -2.57 3.42
C LEU A 41 1.45 -1.63 4.59
N ILE A 42 0.19 -1.19 4.71
CA ILE A 42 -0.28 -0.43 5.87
C ILE A 42 -0.19 -1.30 7.12
N GLN A 43 -0.72 -2.53 7.07
CA GLN A 43 -0.67 -3.47 8.17
C GLN A 43 0.76 -3.79 8.61
N GLN A 44 1.66 -4.06 7.67
CA GLN A 44 3.09 -4.25 7.97
C GLN A 44 3.71 -3.02 8.63
N SER A 45 3.32 -1.82 8.20
CA SER A 45 3.84 -0.57 8.77
C SER A 45 3.34 -0.35 10.21
N VAL A 46 2.10 -0.74 10.53
CA VAL A 46 1.59 -0.76 11.91
C VAL A 46 2.32 -1.82 12.75
N SER A 47 2.57 -3.00 12.21
CA SER A 47 3.34 -4.04 12.92
C SER A 47 4.77 -3.58 13.27
N LEU A 48 5.40 -2.75 12.43
CA LEU A 48 6.71 -2.17 12.73
C LEU A 48 6.70 -1.21 13.94
N LEU A 49 5.55 -0.60 14.27
CA LEU A 49 5.42 0.23 15.48
C LEU A 49 5.50 -0.58 16.78
N HIS A 50 5.11 -1.86 16.72
CA HIS A 50 5.10 -2.76 17.88
C HIS A 50 6.48 -3.36 18.19
N VAL A 51 7.44 -3.27 17.27
CA VAL A 51 8.80 -3.80 17.47
C VAL A 51 9.54 -2.99 18.54
N LYS A 52 10.34 -3.65 19.38
CA LYS A 52 11.06 -2.99 20.49
C LYS A 52 12.09 -1.95 20.03
N ASP A 53 12.73 -2.18 18.89
CA ASP A 53 13.81 -1.35 18.39
C ASP A 53 13.27 -0.02 17.78
N PRO A 54 13.71 1.14 18.31
CA PRO A 54 13.29 2.47 17.83
C PRO A 54 13.49 2.72 16.33
N LEU A 55 14.49 2.10 15.71
CA LEU A 55 14.74 2.26 14.28
C LEU A 55 13.57 1.72 13.45
N PHE A 56 13.05 0.54 13.79
CA PHE A 56 11.94 -0.06 13.08
C PHE A 56 10.64 0.71 13.33
N LYS A 57 10.40 1.17 14.56
CA LYS A 57 9.26 2.05 14.86
C LYS A 57 9.26 3.31 13.98
N ARG A 58 10.43 3.94 13.84
CA ARG A 58 10.59 5.13 13.01
C ARG A 58 10.31 4.86 11.54
N ILE A 59 10.76 3.73 11.01
CA ILE A 59 10.50 3.32 9.62
C ILE A 59 9.00 3.09 9.42
N GLY A 60 8.34 2.38 10.35
CA GLY A 60 6.89 2.16 10.32
C GLY A 60 6.11 3.47 10.32
N ALA A 61 6.41 4.38 11.25
CA ALA A 61 5.75 5.68 11.35
C ALA A 61 5.95 6.52 10.07
N SER A 62 7.17 6.56 9.54
CA SER A 62 7.45 7.31 8.32
C SER A 62 6.66 6.77 7.12
N ARG A 63 6.52 5.43 7.01
CA ARG A 63 5.69 4.80 5.98
C ARG A 63 4.20 5.13 6.14
N LEU A 64 3.67 5.06 7.36
CA LEU A 64 2.27 5.40 7.63
C LEU A 64 1.92 6.83 7.22
N SER A 65 2.82 7.79 7.46
CA SER A 65 2.63 9.17 7.01
C SER A 65 2.48 9.30 5.49
N ARG A 66 3.15 8.41 4.72
CA ARG A 66 3.09 8.38 3.26
C ARG A 66 1.85 7.66 2.73
N PHE A 67 1.26 6.74 3.50
CA PHE A 67 0.02 6.07 3.11
C PHE A 67 -1.22 6.91 3.40
N ALA A 68 -1.14 7.88 4.30
CA ALA A 68 -2.23 8.80 4.68
C ALA A 68 -2.57 9.86 3.61
N ILE A 69 -2.70 9.45 2.34
CA ILE A 69 -2.93 10.33 1.18
C ILE A 69 -4.42 10.68 1.06
N ASP A 70 -5.28 9.67 1.10
CA ASP A 70 -6.73 9.76 0.98
C ASP A 70 -7.45 9.33 2.25
N ASP A 71 -8.74 9.62 2.35
CA ASP A 71 -9.55 9.34 3.56
C ASP A 71 -9.70 7.84 3.82
N GLU A 72 -9.78 7.01 2.78
CA GLU A 72 -9.94 5.56 2.91
C GLU A 72 -8.70 4.96 3.57
N ARG A 73 -7.51 5.30 3.07
CA ARG A 73 -6.24 4.86 3.66
C ARG A 73 -6.02 5.42 5.06
N ARG A 74 -6.40 6.68 5.32
CA ARG A 74 -6.36 7.26 6.68
C ARG A 74 -7.22 6.47 7.65
N MET A 75 -8.46 6.17 7.28
CA MET A 75 -9.37 5.36 8.09
C MET A 75 -8.81 3.96 8.31
N LYS A 76 -8.21 3.34 7.29
CA LYS A 76 -7.61 2.01 7.44
C LYS A 76 -6.49 1.96 8.47
N VAL A 77 -5.64 2.98 8.51
CA VAL A 77 -4.59 3.08 9.55
C VAL A 77 -5.19 3.18 10.94
N VAL A 78 -6.30 3.91 11.10
CA VAL A 78 -7.02 4.04 12.38
C VAL A 78 -7.66 2.71 12.79
N GLU A 79 -8.34 2.03 11.87
CA GLU A 79 -8.95 0.71 12.11
C GLU A 79 -7.94 -0.34 12.58
N LEU A 80 -6.72 -0.30 12.03
CA LEU A 80 -5.63 -1.20 12.40
C LEU A 80 -4.95 -0.81 13.73
N GLY A 81 -5.45 0.20 14.44
CA GLY A 81 -4.89 0.68 15.71
C GLY A 81 -3.62 1.55 15.55
N GLY A 82 -3.26 1.92 14.32
CA GLY A 82 -2.04 2.67 14.04
C GLY A 82 -1.99 4.04 14.71
N ALA A 83 -3.13 4.70 14.88
CA ALA A 83 -3.20 6.00 15.57
C ALA A 83 -2.83 5.89 17.06
N GLN A 84 -3.35 4.88 17.76
CA GLN A 84 -3.04 4.64 19.16
C GLN A 84 -1.56 4.26 19.35
N GLU A 85 -1.01 3.43 18.47
CA GLU A 85 0.40 3.06 18.52
C GLU A 85 1.34 4.23 18.22
N LEU A 86 0.96 5.11 17.29
CA LEU A 86 1.72 6.34 17.03
C LEU A 86 1.69 7.29 18.23
N LEU A 87 0.55 7.39 18.93
CA LEU A 87 0.44 8.18 20.16
C LEU A 87 1.31 7.60 21.28
N HIS A 88 1.25 6.27 21.47
CA HIS A 88 2.11 5.58 22.43
C HIS A 88 3.59 5.73 22.09
N MET A 89 3.97 5.58 20.83
CA MET A 89 5.33 5.82 20.34
C MET A 89 5.78 7.27 20.59
N LEU A 90 4.90 8.26 20.38
CA LEU A 90 5.20 9.67 20.64
C LEU A 90 5.49 9.93 22.12
N GLY A 91 4.73 9.31 23.03
CA GLY A 91 4.92 9.45 24.48
C GLY A 91 6.08 8.63 25.05
N ALA A 92 6.33 7.44 24.50
CA ALA A 92 7.33 6.50 25.03
C ALA A 92 8.73 6.69 24.43
N ALA A 93 8.86 7.34 23.27
CA ALA A 93 10.16 7.51 22.60
C ALA A 93 11.09 8.45 23.38
N LYS A 94 12.32 7.98 23.61
CA LYS A 94 13.37 8.75 24.30
C LYS A 94 14.10 9.74 23.39
N ASP A 95 14.13 9.48 22.08
CA ASP A 95 14.84 10.31 21.10
C ASP A 95 13.90 11.17 20.24
N ASP A 96 14.37 12.36 19.90
CA ASP A 96 13.59 13.36 19.15
C ASP A 96 13.26 12.93 17.73
N LYS A 97 14.10 12.10 17.10
CA LYS A 97 13.89 11.67 15.71
C LYS A 97 12.67 10.75 15.65
N THR A 98 12.58 9.80 16.58
CA THR A 98 11.45 8.88 16.72
C THR A 98 10.17 9.64 17.05
N ARG A 99 10.20 10.59 18.00
CA ARG A 99 9.06 11.46 18.33
C ARG A 99 8.58 12.28 17.12
N LYS A 100 9.52 12.86 16.38
CA LYS A 100 9.21 13.68 15.19
C LYS A 100 8.50 12.86 14.10
N GLU A 101 8.94 11.64 13.84
CA GLU A 101 8.27 10.79 12.83
C GLU A 101 6.88 10.34 13.28
N ALA A 102 6.69 10.03 14.57
CA ALA A 102 5.38 9.73 15.13
C ALA A 102 4.42 10.92 14.98
N LEU A 103 4.88 12.13 15.32
CA LEU A 103 4.09 13.35 15.20
C LEU A 103 3.73 13.66 13.74
N LYS A 104 4.65 13.51 12.79
CA LYS A 104 4.37 13.68 11.36
C LYS A 104 3.30 12.72 10.86
N ALA A 105 3.37 11.46 11.30
CA ALA A 105 2.38 10.45 10.93
C ALA A 105 0.99 10.81 11.50
N LEU A 106 0.91 11.21 12.78
CA LEU A 106 -0.33 11.69 13.39
C LEU A 106 -0.89 12.93 12.67
N ALA A 107 -0.05 13.90 12.32
CA ALA A 107 -0.45 15.08 11.58
C ALA A 107 -0.92 14.76 10.14
N ALA A 108 -0.41 13.70 9.52
CA ALA A 108 -0.89 13.23 8.23
C ALA A 108 -2.28 12.56 8.36
N LEU A 109 -2.49 11.80 9.44
CA LEU A 109 -3.77 11.17 9.74
C LEU A 109 -4.86 12.20 10.10
N SER A 110 -4.51 13.27 10.82
CA SER A 110 -5.49 14.28 11.25
C SER A 110 -6.05 15.16 10.11
N LYS A 111 -5.50 15.04 8.90
CA LYS A 111 -5.99 15.76 7.71
C LYS A 111 -7.26 15.16 7.12
N SER A 112 -7.81 14.07 7.66
CA SER A 112 -9.11 13.59 7.22
C SER A 112 -10.18 14.62 7.56
N GLY A 113 -10.89 15.11 6.53
CA GLY A 113 -12.02 16.03 6.73
C GLY A 113 -13.18 15.40 7.51
N LYS A 114 -13.14 14.08 7.70
CA LYS A 114 -13.96 13.37 8.68
C LYS A 114 -13.23 13.40 10.03
N SER A 115 -13.67 14.33 10.87
CA SER A 115 -13.41 14.32 12.31
C SER A 115 -13.73 12.94 12.87
N CYS A 116 -12.71 12.24 13.34
CA CYS A 116 -12.82 11.13 14.28
C CYS A 116 -11.94 11.49 15.47
N PHE A 117 -12.56 12.14 16.44
CA PHE A 117 -12.17 12.18 17.85
C PHE A 117 -13.41 11.89 18.66
#